data_AF-A0A821ITA0-F1
#
_entry.id   AF-A0A821ITA0-F1
#
_cell.length_a   1.000
_cell.length_b   1.000
_cell.length_c   1.000
_cell.angle_alpha   90.00
_cell.angle_beta   90.00
_cell.angle_gamma   90.00
#
_symmetry.space_group_name_H-M   'P 1'
#
loop_
_entity.id
_entity.type
_entity.pdbx_description
1 polymer ?
#
loop_
_entity_poly.entity_id
_entity_poly.type
_entity_poly.pdbx_seq_one_letter_code
_entity_poly.pdbx_strand_id
1 'polypeptide(L)'
;MPSSTNNLRSYSQSKLSMLVFGSYMIIVGGIGFSFFPYSVSSLVGLKTTDDTYIRLFGLLAGILGINYFVMVETSCHYFLQTLYCYAIFSNIIYVIFSDYWDITSEFATVRAWRRISGDLDTCRTLV
;
A
#
# COMPACT_ATOMS: atom_id res chain seq x y z
N MET A 1 31.92 30.24 -19.88
CA MET A 1 31.51 29.98 -18.48
C MET A 1 29.99 29.95 -18.46
N PRO A 2 29.34 28.81 -18.13
CA PRO A 2 27.88 28.78 -18.00
C PRO A 2 27.43 29.78 -16.93
N SER A 3 26.48 30.64 -17.27
CA SER A 3 25.98 31.67 -16.35
C SER A 3 25.27 31.03 -15.15
N SER A 4 25.60 31.49 -13.95
CA SER A 4 25.01 31.06 -12.66
C SER A 4 23.47 30.94 -12.69
N THR A 5 22.81 31.79 -13.47
CA THR A 5 21.35 31.79 -13.71
C THR A 5 20.81 30.51 -14.33
N ASN A 6 21.56 29.85 -15.22
CA ASN A 6 21.12 28.60 -15.86
C ASN A 6 21.17 27.43 -14.89
N ASN A 7 22.16 27.40 -13.99
CA ASN A 7 22.32 26.33 -13.01
C ASN A 7 21.20 26.36 -11.95
N LEU A 8 20.80 27.56 -11.50
CA LEU A 8 19.70 27.74 -10.56
C LEU A 8 18.35 27.29 -11.15
N ARG A 9 18.13 27.56 -12.44
CA ARG A 9 16.90 27.15 -13.14
C ARG A 9 16.83 25.63 -13.35
N SER A 10 17.95 24.99 -13.70
CA SER A 10 18.02 23.53 -13.83
C SER A 10 17.80 22.80 -12.50
N TYR A 11 18.27 23.37 -11.39
CA TYR A 11 18.09 22.81 -10.06
C TYR A 11 16.63 22.91 -9.58
N SER A 12 15.98 24.07 -9.78
CA SER A 12 14.57 24.25 -9.37
C SER A 12 13.62 23.37 -10.18
N GLN A 13 13.87 23.19 -11.48
CA GLN A 13 13.09 22.29 -12.32
C GLN A 13 13.26 20.81 -11.93
N SER A 14 14.49 20.39 -11.63
CA SER A 14 14.77 19.01 -11.18
C SER A 14 14.07 18.67 -9.86
N LYS A 15 14.05 19.61 -8.91
CA LYS A 15 13.31 19.44 -7.65
C LYS A 15 11.82 19.29 -7.86
N LEU A 16 11.24 20.14 -8.71
CA LEU A 16 9.81 20.09 -9.01
C LEU A 16 9.43 18.76 -9.68
N SER A 17 10.24 18.27 -10.63
CA SER A 17 9.98 16.98 -11.28
C SER A 17 10.07 15.81 -10.31
N MET A 18 11.01 15.84 -9.36
CA MET A 18 11.13 14.79 -8.33
C MET A 18 9.94 14.79 -7.36
N LEU A 19 9.41 15.95 -6.99
CA LEU A 19 8.20 16.06 -6.16
C LEU A 19 6.95 15.54 -6.87
N VAL A 20 6.77 15.91 -8.14
CA VAL A 20 5.62 15.45 -8.96
C VAL A 20 5.71 13.94 -9.18
N PHE A 21 6.90 13.41 -9.47
CA PHE A 21 7.10 11.98 -9.64
C PHE A 21 6.90 11.21 -8.32
N GLY A 22 7.44 11.71 -7.21
CA GLY A 22 7.26 11.09 -5.89
C GLY A 22 5.79 11.04 -5.47
N SER A 23 5.05 12.13 -5.64
CA SER A 23 3.61 12.19 -5.33
C SER A 23 2.77 11.26 -6.22
N TYR A 24 3.09 11.18 -7.51
CA TYR A 24 2.46 10.21 -8.42
C TYR A 24 2.69 8.77 -7.94
N MET A 25 3.93 8.43 -7.55
CA MET A 25 4.26 7.10 -7.06
C MET A 25 3.58 6.75 -5.74
N ILE A 26 3.34 7.73 -4.85
CA ILE A 26 2.57 7.51 -3.61
C ILE A 26 1.09 7.28 -3.91
N ILE A 27 0.47 8.14 -4.72
CA ILE A 27 -0.98 8.14 -4.93
C ILE A 27 -1.40 7.02 -5.87
N VAL A 28 -0.80 6.96 -7.05
CA VAL A 28 -1.18 5.98 -8.09
C VAL A 28 -0.50 4.65 -7.83
N GLY A 29 0.82 4.68 -7.56
CA GLY A 29 1.59 3.49 -7.25
C GLY A 29 1.19 2.86 -5.91
N GLY A 30 1.38 3.61 -4.83
CA GLY A 30 1.08 3.21 -3.45
C GLY A 30 -0.39 2.88 -3.23
N ILE A 31 -1.20 3.92 -3.11
CA ILE A 31 -2.60 3.79 -2.70
C ILE A 31 -3.40 3.08 -3.80
N GLY A 32 -3.18 3.43 -5.07
CA GLY A 32 -3.87 2.82 -6.21
C GLY A 32 -3.70 1.31 -6.23
N PHE A 33 -2.48 0.79 -6.33
CA PHE A 33 -2.28 -0.66 -6.45
C PHE A 33 -2.51 -1.44 -5.15
N SER A 34 -2.47 -0.80 -3.97
CA SER A 34 -2.84 -1.49 -2.72
C SER A 34 -4.37 -1.65 -2.55
N PHE A 35 -5.19 -0.68 -2.99
CA PHE A 35 -6.64 -0.70 -2.76
C PHE A 35 -7.47 -1.17 -3.97
N PHE A 36 -6.98 -0.94 -5.19
CA PHE A 36 -7.66 -1.33 -6.42
C PHE A 36 -7.99 -2.82 -6.52
N PRO A 37 -7.05 -3.77 -6.27
CA PRO A 37 -7.37 -5.20 -6.36
C PRO A 37 -8.47 -5.63 -5.39
N TYR A 38 -8.55 -5.04 -4.20
CA TYR A 38 -9.64 -5.35 -3.27
C TYR A 38 -11.01 -4.97 -3.84
N SER A 39 -11.11 -3.78 -4.43
CA SER A 39 -12.36 -3.26 -4.99
C SER A 39 -12.80 -4.07 -6.21
N VAL A 40 -11.85 -4.45 -7.07
CA VAL A 40 -12.15 -5.21 -8.30
C VAL A 40 -12.42 -6.69 -8.01
N SER A 41 -11.63 -7.35 -7.16
CA SER A 41 -11.87 -8.76 -6.82
C SER A 41 -13.17 -8.95 -6.05
N SER A 42 -13.59 -7.97 -5.23
CA SER A 42 -14.93 -7.94 -4.63
C SER A 42 -16.06 -7.89 -5.65
N LEU A 43 -15.85 -7.23 -6.79
CA LEU A 43 -16.87 -7.08 -7.85
C LEU A 43 -16.92 -8.30 -8.77
N VAL A 44 -15.78 -8.99 -8.98
CA VAL A 44 -15.65 -10.10 -9.93
C VAL A 44 -15.75 -11.48 -9.23
N GLY A 45 -15.75 -11.52 -7.90
CA GLY A 45 -15.86 -12.77 -7.12
C GLY A 45 -14.61 -13.64 -7.17
N LEU A 46 -13.47 -13.04 -7.51
CA LEU A 46 -12.17 -13.71 -7.57
C LEU A 46 -11.55 -13.80 -6.17
N LYS A 47 -10.82 -14.88 -5.92
CA LYS A 47 -10.19 -15.14 -4.62
C LYS A 47 -9.04 -14.15 -4.42
N THR A 48 -9.09 -13.39 -3.32
CA THR A 48 -8.14 -12.31 -2.98
C THR A 48 -6.67 -12.74 -2.86
N THR A 49 -6.40 -14.04 -2.89
CA THR A 49 -5.05 -14.61 -2.76
C THR A 49 -4.16 -14.28 -3.96
N ASP A 50 -4.72 -14.15 -5.17
CA ASP A 50 -3.96 -13.85 -6.40
C ASP A 50 -3.48 -12.39 -6.49
N ASP A 51 -4.09 -11.49 -5.72
CA ASP A 51 -3.79 -10.05 -5.74
C ASP A 51 -2.64 -9.62 -4.84
N THR A 52 -2.09 -10.56 -4.05
CA THR A 52 -1.08 -10.28 -3.02
C THR A 52 0.14 -9.57 -3.61
N TYR A 53 0.58 -9.99 -4.81
CA TYR A 53 1.72 -9.38 -5.48
C TYR A 53 1.44 -7.94 -5.93
N ILE A 54 0.23 -7.65 -6.41
CA ILE A 54 -0.16 -6.31 -6.87
C ILE A 54 -0.12 -5.33 -5.68
N ARG A 55 -0.60 -5.76 -4.51
CA ARG A 55 -0.55 -4.97 -3.28
C ARG A 55 0.88 -4.75 -2.80
N LEU A 56 1.73 -5.76 -2.92
CA LEU A 56 3.16 -5.69 -2.61
C LEU A 56 3.88 -4.67 -3.49
N PHE A 57 3.64 -4.71 -4.81
CA PHE A 57 4.17 -3.74 -5.76
C PHE A 57 3.66 -2.34 -5.48
N GLY A 58 2.38 -2.20 -5.08
CA GLY A 58 1.82 -0.93 -4.64
C GLY A 58 2.58 -0.35 -3.45
N LEU A 59 2.72 -1.11 -2.37
CA LEU A 59 3.49 -0.68 -1.20
C LEU A 59 4.92 -0.30 -1.54
N LEU A 60 5.60 -1.09 -2.38
CA LEU A 60 6.95 -0.76 -2.86
C LEU A 60 6.98 0.58 -3.59
N ALA A 61 6.00 0.84 -4.46
CA ALA A 61 5.89 2.10 -5.19
C ALA A 61 5.62 3.28 -4.23
N GLY A 62 4.81 3.08 -3.20
CA GLY A 62 4.57 4.08 -2.15
C GLY A 62 5.84 4.45 -1.38
N ILE A 63 6.64 3.45 -0.98
CA ILE A 63 7.95 3.67 -0.34
C ILE A 63 8.90 4.41 -1.26
N LEU A 64 8.92 4.04 -2.55
CA LEU A 64 9.75 4.71 -3.53
C LEU A 64 9.37 6.20 -3.62
N GLY A 65 8.06 6.50 -3.66
CA GLY A 65 7.55 7.85 -3.70
C GLY A 65 7.91 8.67 -2.45
N ILE A 66 7.82 8.09 -1.25
CA ILE A 66 8.26 8.74 -0.01
C ILE A 66 9.78 9.02 -0.04
N ASN A 67 10.58 8.08 -0.54
CA ASN A 67 12.02 8.29 -0.69
C ASN A 67 12.34 9.44 -1.67
N TYR A 68 11.56 9.61 -2.75
CA TYR A 68 11.69 10.77 -3.63
C TYR A 68 11.41 12.10 -2.92
N PHE A 69 10.45 12.15 -1.98
CA PHE A 69 10.22 13.33 -1.15
C PHE A 69 11.40 13.61 -0.21
N VAL A 70 11.90 12.58 0.48
CA VAL A 70 13.06 12.71 1.37
C VAL A 70 14.31 13.16 0.61
N MET A 71 14.48 12.71 -0.64
CA MET A 71 15.61 13.07 -1.50
C MET A 71 15.58 14.54 -1.96
N VAL A 72 14.41 15.17 -1.98
CA VAL A 72 14.28 16.62 -2.27
C VAL A 72 14.78 17.47 -1.10
N GLU A 73 14.64 16.95 0.13
CA GLU A 73 15.06 17.63 1.36
C GLU A 73 16.50 17.29 1.78
N THR A 74 16.95 16.04 1.59
CA THR A 74 18.26 15.57 2.05
C THR A 74 19.21 15.28 0.89
N SER A 75 20.42 15.83 0.97
CA SER A 75 21.48 15.63 -0.01
C SER A 75 21.92 14.17 -0.07
N CYS A 76 21.31 13.40 -0.98
CA CYS A 76 21.71 12.18 -1.73
C CYS A 76 22.54 11.03 -1.09
N HIS A 77 23.27 11.23 0.00
CA HIS A 77 24.28 10.29 0.49
C HIS A 77 23.72 9.01 1.11
N TYR A 78 22.47 9.01 1.59
CA TYR A 78 21.88 7.85 2.28
C TYR A 78 20.72 7.20 1.51
N PHE A 79 20.48 7.62 0.26
CA PHE A 79 19.29 7.22 -0.50
C PHE A 79 19.09 5.70 -0.57
N LEU A 80 20.11 4.94 -0.97
CA LEU A 80 19.99 3.48 -1.08
C LEU A 80 19.75 2.81 0.28
N GLN A 81 20.45 3.25 1.33
CA GLN A 81 20.33 2.66 2.66
C GLN A 81 18.93 2.90 3.25
N THR A 82 18.43 4.12 3.13
CA THR A 82 17.08 4.49 3.55
C THR A 82 16.02 3.71 2.77
N LEU A 83 16.21 3.55 1.45
CA LEU A 83 15.29 2.82 0.59
C LEU A 83 15.23 1.32 0.93
N TYR A 84 16.38 0.68 1.20
CA TYR A 84 16.42 -0.73 1.64
C TYR A 84 15.77 -0.91 3.01
N CYS A 85 16.05 -0.04 3.98
CA CYS A 85 15.43 -0.13 5.31
C CYS A 85 13.90 0.03 5.25
N TYR A 86 13.39 1.01 4.51
CA TYR A 86 11.94 1.20 4.37
C TYR A 86 11.28 0.07 3.58
N ALA A 87 11.92 -0.45 2.52
CA ALA A 87 11.42 -1.60 1.76
C ALA A 87 11.30 -2.84 2.64
N ILE A 88 12.33 -3.15 3.44
CA ILE A 88 12.32 -4.29 4.36
C ILE A 88 11.25 -4.08 5.45
N PHE A 89 11.20 -2.89 6.06
CA PHE A 89 10.23 -2.58 7.11
C PHE A 89 8.78 -2.65 6.61
N SER A 90 8.51 -2.14 5.42
CA SER A 90 7.19 -2.22 4.79
C SER A 90 6.79 -3.65 4.43
N ASN A 91 7.72 -4.48 3.98
CA ASN A 91 7.42 -5.89 3.70
C ASN A 91 7.07 -6.62 5.00
N ILE A 92 7.81 -6.35 6.08
CA ILE A 92 7.52 -6.91 7.41
C ILE A 92 6.15 -6.44 7.91
N ILE A 93 5.85 -5.15 7.82
CA ILE A 93 4.53 -4.61 8.18
C ILE A 93 3.44 -5.26 7.34
N TYR A 94 3.65 -5.41 6.03
CA TYR A 94 2.66 -6.01 5.14
C TYR A 94 2.37 -7.47 5.52
N VAL A 95 3.41 -8.27 5.78
CA VAL A 95 3.24 -9.66 6.23
C VAL A 95 2.45 -9.71 7.54
N ILE A 96 2.83 -8.89 8.53
CA ILE A 96 2.13 -8.83 9.82
C ILE A 96 0.67 -8.41 9.65
N PHE A 97 0.39 -7.41 8.81
CA PHE A 97 -0.96 -6.89 8.60
C PHE A 97 -1.83 -7.83 7.76
N SER A 98 -1.23 -8.53 6.79
CA SER A 98 -1.89 -9.56 5.98
C SER A 98 -2.36 -10.71 6.87
N ASP A 99 -1.49 -11.21 7.75
CA ASP A 99 -1.84 -12.27 8.70
C ASP A 99 -2.92 -11.81 9.69
N TYR A 100 -2.85 -10.56 10.16
CA TYR A 100 -3.86 -10.01 11.05
C TYR A 100 -5.25 -9.88 10.41
N TRP A 101 -5.29 -9.55 9.12
CA TRP A 101 -6.53 -9.31 8.39
C TRP A 101 -7.26 -10.62 8.04
N ASP A 102 -6.51 -11.68 7.72
CA ASP A 102 -7.11 -13.01 7.46
C ASP A 102 -7.79 -13.55 8.71
N ILE A 103 -7.13 -13.46 9.86
CA ILE A 103 -7.65 -13.89 11.17
C ILE A 103 -8.95 -13.15 11.52
N THR A 104 -9.00 -11.84 11.30
CA THR A 104 -10.21 -11.05 11.62
C THR A 104 -11.39 -11.34 10.70
N SER A 105 -11.14 -11.68 9.44
CA SER A 105 -12.19 -12.06 8.48
C SER A 105 -12.85 -13.41 8.84
N GLU A 106 -12.07 -14.40 9.31
CA GLU A 106 -12.61 -15.67 9.81
C GLU A 106 -13.46 -15.48 11.07
N PHE A 107 -13.03 -14.64 12.01
CA PHE A 107 -13.83 -14.38 13.21
C PHE A 107 -15.14 -13.63 12.90
N ALA A 108 -15.22 -12.89 11.81
CA ALA A 108 -16.45 -12.24 11.37
C ALA A 108 -17.44 -13.26 10.77
N THR A 109 -16.96 -14.15 9.92
CA THR A 109 -17.81 -15.19 9.29
C THR A 109 -18.28 -16.24 10.31
N VAL A 110 -17.43 -16.67 11.23
CA VAL A 110 -17.80 -17.61 12.31
C VAL A 110 -18.85 -17.01 13.26
N ARG A 111 -18.74 -15.71 13.59
CA ARG A 111 -19.77 -15.03 14.40
C ARG A 111 -21.09 -14.86 13.66
N ALA A 112 -21.05 -14.58 12.36
CA ALA A 112 -22.25 -14.51 11.54
C ALA A 112 -22.96 -15.87 11.47
N TRP A 113 -22.21 -16.96 11.25
CA TRP A 113 -22.75 -18.32 11.24
C TRP A 113 -23.37 -18.74 12.58
N ARG A 114 -22.71 -18.41 13.70
CA ARG A 114 -23.22 -18.76 15.04
C ARG A 114 -24.53 -18.04 15.39
N ARG A 115 -24.77 -16.84 14.86
CA ARG A 115 -26.08 -16.17 14.99
C ARG A 115 -27.17 -16.92 14.22
N ILE A 116 -26.88 -17.29 12.98
CA ILE A 116 -27.85 -17.96 12.10
C ILE A 116 -28.22 -19.34 12.65
N SER A 117 -27.25 -20.10 13.17
CA SER A 117 -27.51 -21.41 13.78
C SER A 117 -28.35 -21.30 15.05
N GLY A 118 -28.11 -20.27 15.88
CA GLY A 118 -28.90 -20.05 17.09
C GLY A 118 -30.38 -19.73 16.82
N ASP A 119 -30.68 -18.96 15.77
CA ASP A 119 -32.06 -18.70 15.35
C ASP A 119 -32.77 -19.96 14.84
N LEU A 120 -32.04 -20.83 14.14
CA LEU A 120 -32.56 -22.11 13.65
C LEU A 120 -32.92 -23.07 14.78
N ASP A 121 -32.10 -23.16 15.82
CA ASP A 121 -32.39 -24.01 17.00
C ASP A 121 -33.59 -23.48 17.80
N THR A 122 -33.75 -22.15 17.86
CA THR A 122 -34.89 -21.51 18.52
C THR A 122 -36.20 -21.76 17.77
N CYS A 123 -36.18 -21.73 16.43
CA CYS A 123 -37.36 -22.07 15.61
C CYS A 123 -37.73 -23.56 15.72
N ARG A 124 -36.76 -24.44 15.93
CA ARG A 124 -36.98 -25.90 16.00
C ARG A 124 -37.59 -26.38 17.32
N THR A 125 -37.55 -25.55 18.37
CA THR A 125 -38.12 -25.87 19.70
C THR A 125 -39.55 -25.36 19.90
N LEU A 126 -40.08 -24.61 18.93
CA LEU A 126 -41.44 -24.05 18.94
C LEU A 126 -42.46 -24.85 18.10
N VAL A 127 -42.05 -26.01 17.56
CA VAL A 127 -42.89 -26.98 16.82
C VAL A 127 -42.97 -28.27 17.62
#